data_AF-A0A963QQV0-F1
#
_entry.id   AF-A0A963QQV0-F1
#
_cell.length_a   1.000
_cell.length_b   1.000
_cell.length_c   1.000
_cell.angle_alpha   90.00
_cell.angle_beta   90.00
_cell.angle_gamma   90.00
#
_symmetry.space_group_name_H-M   'P 1'
#
loop_
_entity.id
_entity.type
_entity.pdbx_description
1 polymer ?
#
loop_
_entity_poly.entity_id
_entity_poly.type
_entity_poly.pdbx_seq_one_letter_code
_entity_poly.pdbx_strand_id
1 'polypeptide(L)'
;MDYFTYRDGVLHAEDVPLTSIAQEVGTPVYVYSRATLTRHARVFREALSVLPNIHLAFAVKANPNLAVLKVLKNEGYGADVVSAGEMERALAAGMPAQDIVFSGVGKRADELAAAVDAGIGQFNLESEEEGVELAAIAAARGKRAVAALRVNPDVDARTHAKISTGKAENKFGVAYD
;
A
#
# COMPACT_ATOMS: atom_id res chain seq x y z
N MET A 1 -16.45 6.20 10.49
CA MET A 1 -16.56 6.52 11.93
C MET A 1 -15.58 5.67 12.69
N ASP A 2 -14.79 6.30 13.52
CA ASP A 2 -13.69 5.73 14.29
C ASP A 2 -14.12 5.39 15.73
N TYR A 3 -13.17 4.93 16.55
CA TYR A 3 -13.36 4.66 17.97
C TYR A 3 -12.78 5.77 18.84
N PHE A 4 -12.92 7.03 18.43
CA PHE A 4 -12.63 8.19 19.28
C PHE A 4 -13.94 8.81 19.76
N THR A 5 -14.23 8.65 21.05
CA THR A 5 -15.54 9.04 21.61
C THR A 5 -15.38 9.78 22.93
N TYR A 6 -16.25 10.76 23.18
CA TYR A 6 -16.35 11.40 24.48
C TYR A 6 -17.08 10.49 25.47
N ARG A 7 -16.52 10.35 26.67
CA ARG A 7 -17.15 9.72 27.84
C ARG A 7 -16.97 10.67 29.01
N ASP A 8 -18.08 11.11 29.60
CA ASP A 8 -18.10 12.08 30.70
C ASP A 8 -17.23 13.34 30.45
N GLY A 9 -17.27 13.85 29.21
CA GLY A 9 -16.53 15.04 28.79
C GLY A 9 -15.05 14.82 28.42
N VAL A 10 -14.53 13.60 28.56
CA VAL A 10 -13.14 13.26 28.19
C VAL A 10 -13.11 12.46 26.89
N LEU A 11 -12.27 12.89 25.94
CA LEU A 11 -12.07 12.16 24.67
C LEU A 11 -11.23 10.91 24.93
N HIS A 12 -11.75 9.75 24.52
CA HIS A 12 -11.06 8.47 24.63
C HIS A 12 -10.66 7.94 23.25
N ALA A 13 -9.50 7.29 23.17
CA ALA A 13 -9.16 6.38 22.10
C ALA A 13 -9.52 4.96 22.55
N GLU A 14 -10.58 4.40 21.96
CA GLU A 14 -11.21 3.17 22.46
C GLU A 14 -11.62 3.34 23.93
N ASP A 15 -11.05 2.56 24.85
CA ASP A 15 -11.32 2.64 26.28
C ASP A 15 -10.28 3.45 27.07
N VAL A 16 -9.32 4.09 26.39
CA VAL A 16 -8.22 4.83 27.02
C VAL A 16 -8.44 6.34 26.92
N PRO A 17 -8.47 7.09 28.03
CA PRO A 17 -8.54 8.55 28.00
C PRO A 17 -7.32 9.15 27.29
N LEU A 18 -7.52 10.07 26.34
CA LEU A 18 -6.41 10.74 25.65
C LEU A 18 -5.55 11.58 26.61
N THR A 19 -6.13 12.08 27.70
CA THR A 19 -5.41 12.80 28.75
C THR A 19 -4.37 11.92 29.43
N SER A 20 -4.68 10.64 29.69
CA SER A 20 -3.73 9.67 30.26
C SER A 20 -2.57 9.42 29.30
N ILE A 21 -2.85 9.23 28.00
CA ILE A 21 -1.80 9.07 26.99
C ILE A 21 -0.91 10.31 26.95
N ALA A 22 -1.49 11.51 26.86
CA ALA A 22 -0.74 12.77 26.79
C ALA A 22 0.15 13.01 28.02
N GLN A 23 -0.31 12.59 29.21
CA GLN A 23 0.49 12.67 30.45
C GLN A 23 1.66 11.69 30.46
N GLU A 24 1.44 10.46 29.97
CA GLU A 24 2.46 9.40 30.02
C GLU A 24 3.54 9.57 28.93
N VAL A 25 3.16 9.95 27.71
CA VAL A 25 4.08 10.00 26.56
C VAL A 25 4.46 11.41 26.11
N GLY A 26 3.77 12.44 26.62
CA GLY A 26 3.96 13.84 26.23
C GLY A 26 3.24 14.23 24.93
N THR A 27 3.38 15.50 24.54
CA THR A 27 2.74 16.07 23.35
C THR A 27 3.73 16.89 22.51
N PRO A 28 3.59 16.91 21.16
CA PRO A 28 2.51 16.29 20.37
C PRO A 28 2.66 14.76 20.25
N VAL A 29 1.52 14.06 20.16
CA VAL A 29 1.46 12.60 20.00
C VAL A 29 0.44 12.21 18.93
N TYR A 30 0.81 11.23 18.09
CA TYR A 30 -0.14 10.53 17.23
C TYR A 30 -0.72 9.32 17.96
N VAL A 31 -2.04 9.23 18.02
CA VAL A 31 -2.74 8.10 18.64
C VAL A 31 -3.54 7.36 17.58
N TYR A 32 -3.35 6.06 17.48
CA TYR A 32 -4.05 5.19 16.53
C TYR A 32 -4.96 4.22 17.27
N SER A 33 -6.18 4.03 16.77
CA SER A 33 -7.08 2.99 17.26
C SER A 33 -6.92 1.71 16.44
N ARG A 34 -6.57 0.61 17.12
CA ARG A 34 -6.51 -0.72 16.51
C ARG A 34 -7.90 -1.19 16.08
N ALA A 35 -8.92 -0.93 16.90
CA ALA A 35 -10.31 -1.29 16.58
C ALA A 35 -10.78 -0.58 15.29
N THR A 36 -10.40 0.68 15.12
CA THR A 36 -10.71 1.46 13.91
C THR A 36 -10.06 0.85 12.67
N LEU A 37 -8.74 0.59 12.72
CA LEU A 37 -8.00 -0.03 11.61
C LEU A 37 -8.58 -1.39 11.23
N THR A 38 -8.82 -2.22 12.24
CA THR A 38 -9.39 -3.57 12.09
C THR A 38 -10.77 -3.50 11.43
N ARG A 39 -11.67 -2.66 11.94
CA ARG A 39 -13.02 -2.51 11.38
C ARG A 39 -12.99 -2.08 9.91
N HIS A 40 -12.15 -1.10 9.57
CA HIS A 40 -12.05 -0.61 8.20
C HIS A 40 -11.47 -1.65 7.22
N ALA A 41 -10.46 -2.40 7.65
CA ALA A 41 -9.92 -3.53 6.87
C ALA A 41 -11.00 -4.58 6.59
N ARG A 42 -11.80 -4.94 7.61
CA ARG A 42 -12.88 -5.92 7.48
C ARG A 42 -14.00 -5.46 6.56
N VAL A 43 -14.48 -4.23 6.72
CA VAL A 43 -15.56 -3.67 5.88
C VAL A 43 -15.16 -3.70 4.41
N PHE A 44 -13.92 -3.32 4.08
CA PHE A 44 -13.45 -3.31 2.70
C PHE A 44 -13.32 -4.74 2.14
N ARG A 45 -12.77 -5.67 2.93
CA ARG A 45 -12.66 -7.09 2.57
C ARG A 45 -14.02 -7.75 2.35
N GLU A 46 -14.97 -7.52 3.24
CA GLU A 46 -16.33 -8.06 3.16
C GLU A 46 -17.07 -7.53 1.93
N ALA A 47 -16.94 -6.24 1.62
CA ALA A 47 -17.56 -5.65 0.43
C ALA A 47 -17.08 -6.28 -0.88
N LEU A 48 -15.85 -6.80 -0.92
CA LEU A 48 -15.29 -7.44 -2.10
C LEU A 48 -15.50 -8.96 -2.12
N SER A 49 -15.99 -9.58 -1.04
CA SER A 49 -16.08 -11.04 -0.85
C SER A 49 -16.88 -11.80 -1.91
N VAL A 50 -17.66 -11.11 -2.73
CA VAL A 50 -18.38 -11.68 -3.89
C VAL A 50 -17.45 -12.03 -5.05
N LEU A 51 -16.23 -11.51 -5.08
CA LEU A 51 -15.24 -11.78 -6.12
C LEU A 51 -14.45 -13.05 -5.80
N PRO A 52 -14.13 -13.88 -6.80
CA PRO A 52 -13.51 -15.18 -6.57
C PRO A 52 -12.03 -15.10 -6.15
N ASN A 53 -11.30 -14.09 -6.63
CA ASN A 53 -9.87 -13.92 -6.38
C ASN A 53 -9.61 -12.45 -6.01
N ILE A 54 -9.20 -12.22 -4.77
CA ILE A 54 -9.00 -10.87 -4.24
C ILE A 54 -7.64 -10.83 -3.56
N HIS A 55 -6.80 -9.90 -4.00
CA HIS A 55 -5.59 -9.51 -3.29
C HIS A 55 -5.78 -8.09 -2.78
N LEU A 56 -5.69 -7.92 -1.46
CA LEU A 56 -5.82 -6.62 -0.80
C LEU A 56 -4.43 -6.12 -0.41
N ALA A 57 -3.91 -5.16 -1.18
CA ALA A 57 -2.62 -4.54 -0.91
C ALA A 57 -2.84 -3.17 -0.24
N PHE A 58 -2.38 -3.00 1.00
CA PHE A 58 -2.47 -1.70 1.67
C PHE A 58 -1.37 -0.76 1.16
N ALA A 59 -1.74 0.43 0.71
CA ALA A 59 -0.79 1.46 0.28
C ALA A 59 0.04 1.96 1.48
N VAL A 60 1.28 1.45 1.62
CA VAL A 60 2.12 1.65 2.80
C VAL A 60 2.44 3.12 3.05
N LYS A 61 2.58 3.92 1.99
CA LYS A 61 2.76 5.38 2.04
C LYS A 61 1.72 6.12 2.90
N ALA A 62 0.53 5.56 3.10
CA ALA A 62 -0.50 6.18 3.94
C ALA A 62 -0.15 6.15 5.43
N ASN A 63 0.43 5.05 5.91
CA ASN A 63 0.93 4.93 7.28
C ASN A 63 1.95 3.76 7.37
N PRO A 64 3.26 4.03 7.31
CA PRO A 64 4.30 3.00 7.31
C PRO A 64 4.70 2.52 8.71
N ASN A 65 3.92 2.83 9.75
CA ASN A 65 4.19 2.38 11.10
C ASN A 65 4.09 0.85 11.21
N LEU A 66 5.11 0.19 11.74
CA LEU A 66 5.20 -1.28 11.81
C LEU A 66 4.02 -1.92 12.56
N ALA A 67 3.51 -1.28 13.61
CA ALA A 67 2.36 -1.81 14.37
C ALA A 67 1.07 -1.71 13.55
N VAL A 68 0.90 -0.62 12.78
CA VAL A 68 -0.25 -0.46 11.86
C VAL A 68 -0.21 -1.52 10.76
N LEU A 69 0.95 -1.71 10.12
CA LEU A 69 1.13 -2.75 9.10
C LEU A 69 0.85 -4.15 9.69
N LYS A 70 1.33 -4.44 10.90
CA LYS A 70 1.05 -5.72 11.57
C LYS A 70 -0.44 -5.94 11.83
N VAL A 71 -1.21 -4.89 12.17
CA VAL A 71 -2.67 -4.98 12.30
C VAL A 71 -3.31 -5.36 10.97
N LEU A 72 -2.93 -4.69 9.87
CA LEU A 72 -3.50 -4.96 8.54
C LEU A 72 -3.10 -6.35 8.02
N LYS A 73 -1.85 -6.76 8.23
CA LYS A 73 -1.38 -8.12 7.95
C LYS A 73 -2.25 -9.17 8.65
N ASN A 74 -2.58 -8.96 9.92
CA ASN A 74 -3.44 -9.89 10.66
C ASN A 74 -4.89 -9.92 10.13
N GLU A 75 -5.30 -8.91 9.38
CA GLU A 75 -6.56 -8.86 8.64
C GLU A 75 -6.41 -9.35 7.18
N GLY A 76 -5.30 -10.01 6.85
CA GLY A 76 -5.09 -10.65 5.54
C GLY A 76 -4.69 -9.69 4.42
N TYR A 77 -4.23 -8.48 4.75
CA TYR A 77 -3.70 -7.54 3.75
C TYR A 77 -2.23 -7.83 3.44
N GLY A 78 -1.89 -7.71 2.17
CA GLY A 78 -0.54 -7.48 1.67
C GLY A 78 -0.17 -6.00 1.65
N ALA A 79 0.83 -5.64 0.86
CA ALA A 79 1.34 -4.27 0.76
C ALA A 79 1.42 -3.79 -0.68
N ASP A 80 1.00 -2.54 -0.92
CA ASP A 80 1.40 -1.76 -2.09
C ASP A 80 2.48 -0.78 -1.64
N VAL A 81 3.70 -0.99 -2.13
CA VAL A 81 4.90 -0.23 -1.75
C VAL A 81 5.40 0.59 -2.93
N VAL A 82 5.97 1.76 -2.65
CA VAL A 82 6.56 2.64 -3.68
C VAL A 82 8.05 2.87 -3.52
N SER A 83 8.71 2.13 -2.62
CA SER A 83 10.17 2.13 -2.44
C SER A 83 10.64 0.86 -1.72
N ALA A 84 11.94 0.56 -1.81
CA ALA A 84 12.56 -0.50 -1.02
C ALA A 84 12.40 -0.28 0.49
N GLY A 85 12.42 0.97 0.98
CA GLY A 85 12.20 1.26 2.39
C GLY A 85 10.80 0.92 2.88
N GLU A 86 9.78 1.06 2.02
CA GLU A 86 8.42 0.59 2.34
C GLU A 86 8.31 -0.93 2.27
N MET A 87 8.96 -1.57 1.29
CA MET A 87 9.07 -3.03 1.19
C MET A 87 9.70 -3.63 2.46
N GLU A 88 10.83 -3.08 2.91
CA GLU A 88 11.50 -3.51 4.14
C GLU A 88 10.59 -3.39 5.36
N ARG A 89 9.81 -2.31 5.47
CA ARG A 89 8.84 -2.13 6.56
C ARG A 89 7.69 -3.14 6.50
N ALA A 90 7.17 -3.42 5.30
CA ALA A 90 6.11 -4.41 5.12
C ALA A 90 6.61 -5.82 5.51
N LEU A 91 7.80 -6.20 5.03
CA LEU A 91 8.45 -7.46 5.39
C LEU A 91 8.74 -7.54 6.90
N ALA A 92 9.27 -6.48 7.50
CA ALA A 92 9.53 -6.41 8.95
C ALA A 92 8.24 -6.49 9.80
N ALA A 93 7.10 -6.01 9.27
CA ALA A 93 5.79 -6.19 9.89
C ALA A 93 5.22 -7.62 9.72
N GLY A 94 5.90 -8.47 8.95
CA GLY A 94 5.54 -9.87 8.71
C GLY A 94 4.54 -10.08 7.58
N MET A 95 4.37 -9.10 6.68
CA MET A 95 3.59 -9.30 5.45
C MET A 95 4.34 -10.26 4.53
N PRO A 96 3.70 -11.31 3.99
CA PRO A 96 4.35 -12.24 3.07
C PRO A 96 4.87 -11.52 1.83
N ALA A 97 6.11 -11.81 1.40
CA ALA A 97 6.70 -11.16 0.22
C ALA A 97 5.82 -11.33 -1.03
N GLN A 98 5.27 -12.53 -1.23
CA GLN A 98 4.35 -12.84 -2.33
C GLN A 98 3.06 -12.00 -2.35
N ASP A 99 2.71 -11.34 -1.24
CA ASP A 99 1.54 -10.45 -1.13
C ASP A 99 1.94 -8.96 -1.26
N ILE A 100 3.20 -8.67 -1.60
CA ILE A 100 3.70 -7.32 -1.85
C ILE A 100 3.66 -7.00 -3.35
N VAL A 101 3.10 -5.84 -3.68
CA VAL A 101 3.11 -5.21 -4.99
C VAL A 101 4.01 -3.97 -4.94
N PHE A 102 4.95 -3.84 -5.86
CA PHE A 102 5.85 -2.68 -5.93
C PHE A 102 5.46 -1.76 -7.10
N SER A 103 4.91 -0.59 -6.76
CA SER A 103 4.49 0.47 -7.66
C SER A 103 5.48 1.65 -7.70
N GLY A 104 5.27 2.64 -8.58
CA GLY A 104 6.05 3.90 -8.60
C GLY A 104 6.98 4.05 -9.80
N VAL A 105 7.10 5.29 -10.30
CA VAL A 105 7.67 5.62 -11.62
C VAL A 105 9.20 5.66 -11.70
N GLY A 106 9.90 5.45 -10.59
CA GLY A 106 11.33 5.70 -10.49
C GLY A 106 12.06 4.66 -9.66
N LYS A 107 11.65 3.40 -9.78
CA LYS A 107 12.30 2.28 -9.07
C LYS A 107 13.73 2.18 -9.57
N ARG A 108 14.69 2.23 -8.66
CA ARG A 108 16.11 2.13 -9.01
C ARG A 108 16.51 0.66 -9.22
N ALA A 109 17.56 0.43 -10.01
CA ALA A 109 18.10 -0.91 -10.28
C ALA A 109 18.36 -1.75 -9.02
N ASP A 110 18.85 -1.13 -7.95
CA ASP A 110 19.11 -1.77 -6.66
C ASP A 110 17.82 -2.09 -5.90
N GLU A 111 16.79 -1.25 -5.99
CA GLU A 111 15.47 -1.54 -5.42
C GLU A 111 14.78 -2.70 -6.17
N LEU A 112 14.86 -2.71 -7.51
CA LEU A 112 14.35 -3.80 -8.34
C LEU A 112 15.07 -5.12 -8.00
N ALA A 113 16.40 -5.08 -7.91
CA ALA A 113 17.23 -6.20 -7.48
C ALA A 113 16.81 -6.73 -6.10
N ALA A 114 16.69 -5.86 -5.10
CA ALA A 114 16.29 -6.24 -3.75
C ALA A 114 14.90 -6.87 -3.71
N ALA A 115 13.95 -6.33 -4.48
CA ALA A 115 12.59 -6.84 -4.58
C ALA A 115 12.53 -8.22 -5.29
N VAL A 116 13.32 -8.43 -6.34
CA VAL A 116 13.48 -9.72 -6.99
C VAL A 116 14.11 -10.73 -6.03
N ASP A 117 15.11 -10.31 -5.25
CA ASP A 117 15.78 -11.15 -4.26
C ASP A 117 14.83 -11.55 -3.12
N ALA A 118 14.04 -10.60 -2.61
CA ALA A 118 12.98 -10.83 -1.63
C ALA A 118 11.83 -11.71 -2.15
N GLY A 119 11.66 -11.82 -3.47
CA GLY A 119 10.62 -12.63 -4.08
C GLY A 119 9.23 -12.02 -3.89
N ILE A 120 9.10 -10.72 -4.12
CA ILE A 120 7.80 -10.04 -4.03
C ILE A 120 6.81 -10.56 -5.08
N GLY A 121 5.51 -10.39 -4.82
CA GLY A 121 4.43 -10.95 -5.63
C GLY A 121 4.29 -10.33 -7.01
N GLN A 122 4.41 -9.01 -7.14
CA GLN A 122 4.19 -8.30 -8.40
C GLN A 122 4.93 -6.97 -8.48
N PHE A 123 5.44 -6.65 -9.67
CA PHE A 123 5.91 -5.32 -10.04
C PHE A 123 4.85 -4.61 -10.88
N ASN A 124 4.43 -3.42 -10.46
CA ASN A 124 3.61 -2.53 -11.28
C ASN A 124 4.54 -1.61 -12.06
N LEU A 125 4.74 -1.95 -13.34
CA LEU A 125 5.60 -1.21 -14.26
C LEU A 125 4.91 0.07 -14.74
N GLU A 126 5.67 1.15 -14.79
CA GLU A 126 5.19 2.46 -15.21
C GLU A 126 5.73 2.86 -16.59
N SER A 127 6.74 2.14 -17.12
CA SER A 127 7.29 2.33 -18.46
C SER A 127 7.84 1.04 -19.07
N GLU A 128 8.11 1.04 -20.38
CA GLU A 128 8.74 -0.07 -21.08
C GLU A 128 10.19 -0.29 -20.60
N GLU A 129 10.94 0.79 -20.41
CA GLU A 129 12.35 0.75 -19.98
C GLU A 129 12.49 0.07 -18.62
N GLU A 130 11.57 0.35 -17.70
CA GLU A 130 11.51 -0.32 -16.40
C GLU A 130 11.30 -1.83 -16.55
N GLY A 131 10.45 -2.24 -17.50
CA GLY A 131 10.22 -3.66 -17.80
C GLY A 131 11.45 -4.36 -18.37
N VAL A 132 12.18 -3.70 -19.27
CA VAL A 132 13.45 -4.21 -19.82
C VAL A 132 14.49 -4.36 -18.72
N GLU A 133 14.62 -3.36 -17.84
CA GLU A 133 15.56 -3.39 -16.72
C GLU A 133 15.21 -4.50 -15.72
N LEU A 134 13.94 -4.61 -15.32
CA LEU A 134 13.47 -5.69 -14.43
C LEU A 134 13.73 -7.07 -15.05
N ALA A 135 13.48 -7.25 -16.34
CA ALA A 135 13.72 -8.52 -17.03
C ALA A 135 15.21 -8.91 -17.01
N ALA A 136 16.11 -7.96 -17.28
CA ALA A 136 17.56 -8.20 -17.21
C ALA A 136 18.02 -8.54 -15.79
N ILE A 137 17.54 -7.80 -14.77
CA ILE A 137 17.84 -8.04 -13.36
C ILE A 137 17.36 -9.42 -12.89
N ALA A 138 16.15 -9.81 -13.28
CA ALA A 138 15.57 -11.11 -12.93
C ALA A 138 16.33 -12.26 -13.62
N ALA A 139 16.64 -12.12 -14.91
CA ALA A 139 17.40 -13.12 -15.66
C ALA A 139 18.80 -13.33 -15.07
N ALA A 140 19.51 -12.25 -14.70
CA ALA A 140 20.81 -12.31 -14.05
C ALA A 140 20.79 -13.06 -12.70
N ARG A 141 19.62 -13.17 -12.05
CA ARG A 141 19.40 -13.89 -10.79
C ARG A 141 18.82 -15.30 -10.98
N GLY A 142 18.63 -15.74 -12.23
CA GLY A 142 17.95 -17.01 -12.53
C GLY A 142 16.49 -17.04 -12.04
N LYS A 143 15.86 -15.86 -11.91
CA LYS A 143 14.47 -15.71 -11.46
C LYS A 143 13.58 -15.18 -12.58
N ARG A 144 12.28 -15.30 -12.40
CA ARG A 144 11.26 -14.66 -13.25
C ARG A 144 10.44 -13.71 -12.40
N ALA A 145 10.45 -12.43 -12.75
CA ALA A 145 9.60 -11.44 -12.10
C ALA A 145 8.17 -11.51 -12.66
N VAL A 146 7.19 -11.39 -11.78
CA VAL A 146 5.78 -11.20 -12.16
C VAL A 146 5.52 -9.71 -12.23
N ALA A 147 4.99 -9.24 -13.35
CA ALA A 147 4.76 -7.82 -13.57
C ALA A 147 3.40 -7.56 -14.21
N ALA A 148 2.84 -6.40 -13.89
CA ALA A 148 1.69 -5.81 -14.55
C ALA A 148 2.06 -4.42 -15.04
N LEU A 149 1.50 -4.01 -16.18
CA LEU A 149 1.70 -2.68 -16.73
C LEU A 149 0.62 -1.75 -16.20
N ARG A 150 1.00 -0.59 -15.66
CA ARG A 150 0.04 0.43 -15.25
C ARG A 150 -0.43 1.20 -16.48
N VAL A 151 -1.60 0.86 -16.99
CA VAL A 151 -2.18 1.48 -18.18
C VAL A 151 -3.07 2.66 -17.78
N ASN A 152 -2.92 3.79 -18.47
CA ASN A 152 -3.82 4.92 -18.36
C ASN A 152 -5.13 4.59 -19.13
N PRO A 153 -6.28 4.51 -18.45
CA PRO A 153 -7.51 4.11 -19.12
C PRO A 153 -7.97 5.21 -20.09
N ASP A 154 -8.44 4.82 -21.27
CA ASP A 154 -9.06 5.71 -22.26
C ASP A 154 -10.49 6.10 -21.82
N VAL A 155 -10.57 6.93 -20.79
CA VAL A 155 -11.85 7.42 -20.24
C VAL A 155 -12.31 8.63 -21.04
N ASP A 156 -13.29 8.42 -21.92
CA ASP A 156 -13.96 9.48 -22.66
C ASP A 156 -14.59 10.51 -21.68
N ALA A 157 -14.06 11.73 -21.70
CA ALA A 157 -14.30 12.78 -20.72
C ALA A 157 -15.69 13.44 -20.82
N ARG A 158 -16.71 12.76 -21.34
CA ARG A 158 -18.05 13.33 -21.53
C ARG A 158 -18.79 13.64 -20.22
N THR A 159 -18.40 13.08 -19.07
CA THR A 159 -19.11 13.28 -17.79
C THR A 159 -18.23 13.60 -16.57
N HIS A 160 -16.89 13.51 -16.65
CA HIS A 160 -16.01 13.61 -15.49
C HIS A 160 -14.74 14.46 -15.72
N ALA A 161 -14.89 15.78 -15.69
CA ALA A 161 -13.79 16.75 -15.85
C ALA A 161 -12.61 16.57 -14.86
N LYS A 162 -12.83 15.96 -13.68
CA LYS A 162 -11.78 15.68 -12.67
C LYS A 162 -11.05 14.35 -12.86
N ILE A 163 -11.54 13.46 -13.72
CA ILE A 163 -10.88 12.20 -14.08
C ILE A 163 -9.96 12.43 -15.29
N SER A 164 -10.33 13.37 -16.17
CA SER A 164 -9.54 13.78 -17.34
C SER A 164 -8.20 14.46 -17.02
N THR A 165 -7.85 14.73 -15.77
CA THR A 165 -6.48 15.14 -15.41
C THR A 165 -5.51 13.96 -15.43
N GLY A 166 -5.97 12.73 -15.66
CA GLY A 166 -5.17 11.55 -16.02
C GLY A 166 -4.76 11.50 -17.50
N LYS A 167 -4.55 12.64 -18.16
CA LYS A 167 -4.06 12.70 -19.54
C LYS A 167 -2.56 12.35 -19.60
N ALA A 168 -2.09 12.00 -20.80
CA ALA A 168 -0.71 11.66 -21.20
C ALA A 168 0.41 12.62 -20.70
N GLU A 169 0.06 13.74 -20.06
CA GLU A 169 0.99 14.70 -19.46
C GLU A 169 1.43 14.30 -18.03
N ASN A 170 0.74 13.35 -17.38
CA ASN A 170 1.17 12.82 -16.10
C ASN A 170 2.27 11.78 -16.27
N LYS A 171 3.29 11.85 -15.40
CA LYS A 171 4.43 10.91 -15.36
C LYS A 171 4.07 9.44 -15.05
N PHE A 172 2.78 9.11 -14.94
CA PHE A 172 2.30 7.83 -14.43
C PHE A 172 1.72 6.98 -15.56
N GLY A 173 2.08 5.72 -15.57
CA GLY A 173 1.59 4.70 -16.49
C GLY A 173 1.99 4.90 -17.94
N VAL A 174 1.59 3.93 -18.75
CA VAL A 174 1.70 3.99 -20.22
C VAL A 174 0.35 4.36 -20.82
N ALA A 175 0.38 4.92 -22.04
CA ALA A 175 -0.84 5.12 -22.81
C ALA A 175 -1.50 3.76 -23.15
N TYR A 176 -2.79 3.79 -23.47
CA TYR A 176 -3.53 2.58 -23.82
C TYR A 176 -3.14 2.03 -25.20
N ASP A 177 -2.70 2.92 -26.10
CA ASP A 177 -2.33 2.67 -27.50
C ASP A 177 -0.84 2.34 -27.70
#